data_AF-A0A076FHU2-F1
#
_entry.id   AF-A0A076FHU2-F1
#
_cell.length_a   1.000
_cell.length_b   1.000
_cell.length_c   1.000
_cell.angle_alpha   90.00
_cell.angle_beta   90.00
_cell.angle_gamma   90.00
#
_symmetry.space_group_name_H-M   'P 1'
#
loop_
_entity.id
_entity.type
_entity.pdbx_description
1 polymer ?
#
loop_
_entity_poly.entity_id
_entity_poly.type
_entity_poly.pdbx_seq_one_letter_code
_entity_poly.pdbx_strand_id
1 'polypeptide(L)'
;MTVIGSEFVPFRNAKITKFSLQAMQNQSEFVLVNSKKEAVLANANEIKFIVCNNLNLARQIQSLANDYIFDSKIALIIANDDELEDAIEARIDAVIYQKAVIGA
;
A
#
# COMPACT_ATOMS: atom_id res chain seq x y z
N MET A 1 15.13 -2.42 -20.73
CA MET A 1 14.53 -1.08 -20.93
C MET A 1 14.07 -0.60 -19.57
N THR A 2 14.88 0.23 -18.94
CA THR A 2 14.54 0.88 -17.67
C THR A 2 13.55 1.99 -17.96
N VAL A 3 12.32 1.89 -17.47
CA VAL A 3 11.36 3.00 -17.47
C VAL A 3 11.29 3.52 -16.04
N ILE A 4 11.91 4.68 -15.82
CA ILE A 4 11.82 5.47 -14.59
C ILE A 4 10.59 6.37 -14.75
N GLY A 5 9.64 6.33 -13.81
CA GLY A 5 8.64 7.40 -13.62
C GLY A 5 7.26 7.22 -14.25
N SER A 6 6.70 6.00 -14.37
CA SER A 6 5.33 5.82 -14.88
C SER A 6 4.57 4.60 -14.34
N GLU A 7 4.73 4.22 -13.08
CA GLU A 7 3.72 3.37 -12.42
C GLU A 7 2.54 4.25 -12.00
N PHE A 8 1.86 4.74 -13.04
CA PHE A 8 0.61 5.46 -13.03
C PHE A 8 -0.45 4.67 -12.28
N VAL A 9 -1.26 5.41 -11.51
CA VAL A 9 -2.59 5.06 -11.00
C VAL A 9 -3.17 3.83 -11.71
N PRO A 10 -3.31 2.67 -11.03
CA PRO A 10 -3.93 1.53 -11.67
C PRO A 10 -5.41 1.89 -11.89
N PHE A 11 -5.77 2.18 -13.15
CA PHE A 11 -7.14 1.99 -13.65
C PHE A 11 -7.51 0.48 -13.71
N ARG A 12 -6.62 -0.41 -13.25
CA ARG A 12 -6.92 -1.81 -12.97
C ARG A 12 -7.47 -1.96 -11.57
N ASN A 13 -8.51 -2.76 -11.46
CA ASN A 13 -9.10 -3.14 -10.18
C ASN A 13 -8.05 -3.75 -9.25
N ALA A 14 -7.83 -3.14 -8.10
CA ALA A 14 -6.94 -3.65 -7.06
C ALA A 14 -7.76 -4.54 -6.12
N LYS A 15 -7.47 -5.84 -6.12
CA LYS A 15 -8.12 -6.76 -5.17
C LYS A 15 -7.43 -6.66 -3.82
N ILE A 16 -8.08 -6.02 -2.86
CA ILE A 16 -7.52 -5.80 -1.53
C ILE A 16 -8.07 -6.87 -0.58
N THR A 17 -7.17 -7.50 0.18
CA THR A 17 -7.53 -8.47 1.22
C THR A 17 -7.20 -7.88 2.59
N LYS A 18 -8.06 -8.07 3.59
CA LYS A 18 -7.71 -7.71 4.97
C LYS A 18 -6.55 -8.54 5.49
N PHE A 19 -5.69 -7.94 6.30
CA PHE A 19 -4.63 -8.66 6.98
C PHE A 19 -5.19 -9.87 7.76
N SER A 20 -4.67 -11.05 7.44
CA SER A 20 -4.91 -12.30 8.16
C SER A 20 -3.79 -13.29 7.83
N LEU A 21 -3.52 -14.24 8.73
CA LEU A 21 -2.52 -15.29 8.49
C LEU A 21 -2.81 -16.10 7.22
N GLN A 22 -4.10 -16.30 6.88
CA GLN A 22 -4.52 -16.99 5.66
C GLN A 22 -4.31 -16.14 4.40
N ALA A 23 -4.48 -14.81 4.49
CA ALA A 23 -4.24 -13.91 3.36
C ALA A 23 -2.78 -13.93 2.90
N MET A 24 -1.85 -14.17 3.83
CA MET A 24 -0.42 -14.31 3.57
C MET A 24 -0.10 -15.60 2.82
N GLN A 25 -0.84 -16.69 3.06
CA GLN A 25 -0.66 -17.96 2.37
C GLN A 25 -1.22 -17.96 0.95
N ASN A 26 -2.24 -17.13 0.70
CA ASN A 26 -2.96 -17.08 -0.58
C ASN A 26 -2.34 -16.14 -1.64
N GLN A 27 -1.08 -15.72 -1.46
CA GLN A 27 -0.35 -14.84 -2.40
C GLN A 27 -1.13 -13.55 -2.76
N SER A 28 -1.80 -12.93 -1.78
CA SER A 28 -2.47 -11.65 -2.01
C SER A 28 -1.43 -10.58 -2.31
N GLU A 29 -1.56 -9.88 -3.46
CA GLU A 29 -0.62 -8.81 -3.80
C GLU A 29 -0.84 -7.54 -2.98
N PHE A 30 -2.09 -7.26 -2.59
CA PHE A 30 -2.50 -6.08 -1.83
C PHE A 30 -3.14 -6.51 -0.50
N VAL A 31 -2.54 -6.09 0.62
CA VAL A 31 -3.06 -6.40 1.96
C VAL A 31 -3.34 -5.11 2.73
N LEU A 32 -4.58 -4.92 3.16
CA LEU A 32 -4.98 -3.83 4.03
C LEU A 32 -4.50 -4.10 5.46
N VAL A 33 -3.72 -3.18 6.01
CA VAL A 33 -3.22 -3.23 7.38
C VAL A 33 -3.77 -2.07 8.21
N ASN A 34 -3.91 -2.31 9.52
CA ASN A 34 -4.39 -1.32 10.49
C ASN A 34 -3.31 -0.94 11.51
N SER A 35 -2.11 -1.52 11.43
CA SER A 35 -1.01 -1.20 12.34
C SER A 35 0.37 -1.44 11.74
N LYS A 36 1.39 -0.81 12.33
CA LYS A 36 2.80 -1.05 12.00
C LYS A 36 3.22 -2.52 12.19
N LYS A 37 2.65 -3.21 13.18
CA LYS A 37 2.96 -4.63 13.43
C LYS A 37 2.50 -5.50 12.25
N GLU A 38 1.28 -5.27 11.77
CA GLU A 38 0.74 -5.96 10.59
C GLU A 38 1.56 -5.65 9.34
N ALA A 39 2.01 -4.41 9.16
CA ALA A 39 2.88 -4.03 8.05
C ALA A 39 4.22 -4.78 8.06
N VAL A 40 4.90 -4.86 9.21
CA VAL A 40 6.15 -5.62 9.35
C VAL A 40 5.92 -7.11 9.03
N LEU A 41 4.83 -7.69 9.54
CA LEU A 41 4.49 -9.08 9.24
C LEU A 41 4.17 -9.28 7.76
N ALA A 42 3.43 -8.37 7.14
CA ALA A 42 3.10 -8.42 5.71
C ALA A 42 4.37 -8.37 4.85
N ASN A 43 5.31 -7.47 5.16
CA ASN A 43 6.61 -7.43 4.49
C ASN A 43 7.39 -8.73 4.65
N ALA A 44 7.41 -9.30 5.86
CA ALA A 44 8.09 -10.57 6.12
C ALA A 44 7.47 -11.78 5.38
N ASN A 45 6.26 -11.65 4.84
CA ASN A 45 5.61 -12.67 4.00
C ASN A 45 5.55 -12.24 2.52
N GLU A 46 6.45 -11.37 2.09
CA GLU A 46 6.66 -10.99 0.67
C GLU A 46 5.42 -10.38 0.00
N ILE A 47 4.52 -9.77 0.78
CA ILE A 47 3.39 -9.03 0.24
C ILE A 47 3.91 -7.86 -0.61
N LYS A 48 3.44 -7.71 -1.85
CA LYS A 48 3.94 -6.66 -2.75
C LYS A 48 3.52 -5.26 -2.32
N PHE A 49 2.26 -5.10 -1.93
CA PHE A 49 1.67 -3.82 -1.53
C PHE A 49 1.01 -3.92 -0.16
N ILE A 50 1.55 -3.15 0.79
CA ILE A 50 0.94 -2.93 2.09
C ILE A 50 0.03 -1.72 1.97
N VAL A 51 -1.27 -1.96 2.06
CA VAL A 51 -2.29 -0.93 1.84
C VAL A 51 -2.75 -0.33 3.16
N CYS A 52 -2.88 0.99 3.19
CA CYS A 52 -3.42 1.77 4.29
C CYS A 52 -4.65 2.53 3.83
N ASN A 53 -5.62 2.76 4.73
CA ASN A 53 -6.80 3.60 4.50
C ASN A 53 -6.71 4.96 5.22
N ASN A 54 -5.55 5.27 5.80
CA ASN A 54 -5.31 6.47 6.58
C ASN A 54 -3.90 7.01 6.30
N LEU A 55 -3.81 8.29 5.96
CA LEU A 55 -2.55 8.95 5.62
C LEU A 55 -1.52 8.95 6.77
N ASN A 56 -1.95 9.18 8.01
CA ASN A 56 -1.05 9.19 9.16
C ASN A 56 -0.42 7.81 9.38
N LEU A 57 -1.22 6.74 9.25
CA LEU A 57 -0.70 5.38 9.32
C LEU A 57 0.26 5.08 8.16
N ALA A 58 -0.11 5.46 6.93
CA ALA A 58 0.73 5.28 5.75
C ALA A 58 2.08 5.98 5.91
N ARG A 59 2.12 7.22 6.41
CA ARG A 59 3.36 7.98 6.71
C ARG A 59 4.25 7.27 7.71
N GLN A 60 3.66 6.79 8.80
CA GLN A 60 4.41 6.06 9.83
C GLN A 60 4.99 4.75 9.30
N ILE A 61 4.23 4.02 8.49
CA ILE A 61 4.68 2.78 7.87
C ILE A 61 5.72 3.06 6.78
N GLN A 62 5.59 4.12 5.97
CA GLN A 62 6.58 4.51 4.97
C GLN A 62 7.92 4.85 5.63
N SER A 63 7.91 5.60 6.73
CA SER A 63 9.13 5.87 7.51
C SER A 63 9.75 4.55 7.99
N LEU A 64 8.93 3.64 8.51
CA LEU A 64 9.40 2.33 8.97
C LEU A 64 9.96 1.48 7.83
N ALA A 65 9.32 1.51 6.66
CA ALA A 65 9.72 0.81 5.46
C ALA A 65 11.08 1.31 4.95
N ASN A 66 11.33 2.62 5.04
CA ASN A 66 12.62 3.20 4.70
C ASN A 66 13.72 2.80 5.70
N ASP A 67 13.41 2.79 7.00
CA ASP A 67 14.36 2.44 8.07
C ASP A 67 14.69 0.93 8.07
N TYR A 68 13.72 0.08 7.78
CA TYR A 68 13.86 -1.38 7.74
C TYR A 68 14.09 -1.95 6.35
N ILE A 69 14.14 -1.10 5.33
CA ILE A 69 14.38 -1.49 3.93
C ILE A 69 13.37 -2.58 3.51
N PHE A 70 12.09 -2.24 3.58
CA PHE A 70 11.03 -3.15 3.14
C PHE A 70 11.16 -3.44 1.64
N ASP A 71 10.92 -4.70 1.27
CA ASP A 71 10.74 -5.10 -0.13
C ASP A 71 9.32 -4.74 -0.63
N SER A 72 8.35 -4.67 0.29
CA SER A 72 6.99 -4.20 0.03
C SER A 72 6.93 -2.70 -0.25
N LYS A 73 6.04 -2.30 -1.16
CA LYS A 73 5.65 -0.89 -1.36
C LYS A 73 4.48 -0.52 -0.46
N ILE A 74 4.44 0.74 -0.01
CA ILE A 74 3.31 1.25 0.78
C ILE A 74 2.32 1.96 -0.12
N ALA A 75 1.04 1.58 -0.04
CA ALA A 75 -0.04 2.17 -0.82
C ALA A 75 -1.10 2.82 0.06
N LEU A 76 -1.57 4.01 -0.30
CA LEU A 76 -2.68 4.70 0.37
C LEU A 76 -3.96 4.64 -0.46
N ILE A 77 -5.08 4.25 0.15
CA ILE A 77 -6.41 4.39 -0.47
C ILE A 77 -6.82 5.86 -0.38
N ILE A 78 -7.17 6.46 -1.53
CA ILE A 78 -7.57 7.86 -1.65
C ILE A 78 -8.94 8.00 -2.32
N ALA A 79 -9.69 9.07 -2.00
CA ALA A 79 -10.99 9.35 -2.60
C ALA A 79 -10.93 10.35 -3.77
N ASN A 80 -10.00 11.30 -3.72
CA ASN A 80 -9.93 12.45 -4.62
C ASN A 80 -8.47 12.93 -4.84
N ASP A 81 -8.32 13.94 -5.68
CA ASP A 81 -7.00 14.47 -6.08
C ASP A 81 -6.35 15.32 -4.97
N ASP A 82 -7.11 15.89 -4.04
CA ASP A 82 -6.52 16.60 -2.88
C ASP A 82 -5.76 15.60 -1.98
N GLU A 83 -6.33 14.41 -1.76
CA GLU A 83 -5.66 13.32 -1.04
C GLU A 83 -4.46 12.73 -1.81
N LEU A 84 -4.45 12.87 -3.15
CA LEU A 84 -3.28 12.52 -3.97
C LEU A 84 -2.12 13.48 -3.68
N GLU A 85 -2.38 14.79 -3.66
CA GLU A 85 -1.36 15.79 -3.32
C GLU A 85 -0.80 15.55 -1.92
N ASP A 86 -1.66 15.27 -0.93
CA ASP A 86 -1.24 14.90 0.42
C ASP A 86 -0.33 13.65 0.44
N ALA A 87 -0.64 12.65 -0.39
CA ALA A 87 0.18 11.44 -0.52
C ALA A 87 1.54 11.72 -1.19
N ILE A 88 1.58 12.62 -2.18
CA ILE A 88 2.81 13.08 -2.85
C ILE A 88 3.71 13.82 -1.85
N GLU A 89 3.15 14.76 -1.07
CA GLU A 89 3.89 15.47 -0.03
C GLU A 89 4.41 14.53 1.06
N ALA A 90 3.62 13.51 1.39
CA ALA A 90 3.99 12.44 2.31
C ALA A 90 4.98 11.43 1.73
N ARG A 91 5.28 11.49 0.42
CA ARG A 91 6.16 10.57 -0.31
C ARG A 91 5.75 9.10 -0.17
N ILE A 92 4.45 8.83 -0.23
CA ILE A 92 3.94 7.45 -0.23
C ILE A 92 4.26 6.80 -1.57
N ASP A 93 4.72 5.53 -1.55
CA ASP A 93 5.17 4.84 -2.78
C ASP A 93 4.08 4.73 -3.85
N ALA A 94 2.83 4.55 -3.43
CA ALA A 94 1.69 4.38 -4.34
C ALA A 94 0.36 4.87 -3.73
N VAL A 95 -0.62 5.08 -4.60
CA VAL A 95 -2.01 5.40 -4.24
C VAL A 95 -3.00 4.53 -4.99
N ILE A 96 -4.13 4.24 -4.36
CA ILE A 96 -5.23 3.46 -4.93
C ILE A 96 -6.51 4.26 -4.77
N TYR A 97 -7.15 4.68 -5.87
CA TYR A 97 -8.44 5.34 -5.75
C TYR A 97 -9.49 4.38 -5.22
N GLN A 98 -10.33 4.85 -4.29
CA GLN A 98 -11.37 4.04 -3.65
C GLN A 98 -12.30 3.37 -4.69
N LYS A 99 -12.60 4.05 -5.80
CA LYS A 99 -13.40 3.52 -6.92
C LYS A 99 -12.77 2.32 -7.63
N ALA A 100 -11.46 2.10 -7.50
CA ALA A 100 -10.71 1.01 -8.10
C ALA A 100 -10.51 -0.18 -7.14
N VAL A 101 -10.95 -0.06 -5.88
CA VAL A 101 -10.84 -1.11 -4.87
C VAL A 101 -11.90 -2.18 -5.12
N ILE A 102 -11.48 -3.45 -5.19
CA ILE A 102 -12.38 -4.62 -5.22
C ILE A 102 -12.10 -5.50 -4.01
N GLY A 103 -13.08 -5.65 -3.14
CA GLY A 103 -12.91 -6.33 -1.84
C GLY A 103 -12.22 -5.41 -0.83
N ALA A 104 -12.80 -5.28 0.35
CA ALA A 104 -12.30 -4.44 1.44
C ALA A 104 -12.68 -5.01 2.80
#